data_AF-A0A9D9VHU6-F1
#
_entry.id   AF-A0A9D9VHU6-F1
#
_cell.length_a   1.000
_cell.length_b   1.000
_cell.length_c   1.000
_cell.angle_alpha   90.00
_cell.angle_beta   90.00
_cell.angle_gamma   90.00
#
_symmetry.space_group_name_H-M   'P 1'
#
loop_
_entity.id
_entity.type
_entity.pdbx_description
1 polymer ?
#
loop_
_entity_poly.entity_id
_entity_poly.type
_entity_poly.pdbx_seq_one_letter_code
_entity_poly.pdbx_strand_id
1 'polypeptide(L)'
;MNVQIEKSWKVHLQPEFEKEYFRSLTEFVKSEYSQYVIYPPGKLIFNAFHLCPFDKAKVVIIGQDPYHGPGQAHGLCFSVNDGIPFPPSLVNIFKEMKADLGIDAPTTGNLTRWAEQGVLMLNATLTVRAHQAGSHQRQGWEAFTDAAIRALAEGKEHLVFILWGNYAQKKGAFIDRNKHLVLSSAHPSPLSAYNGFWGNKHFTKTNEYLKAHGKTAINW
;
A
#
# COMPACT_ATOMS: atom_id res chain seq x y z
N MET A 1 5.39 11.98 -17.52
CA MET A 1 4.20 11.51 -16.81
C MET A 1 3.75 12.71 -16.00
N ASN A 2 2.48 13.08 -16.01
CA ASN A 2 2.03 14.20 -15.18
C ASN A 2 1.70 13.64 -13.78
N VAL A 3 2.57 13.87 -12.79
CA VAL A 3 2.41 13.31 -11.46
C VAL A 3 1.34 14.12 -10.71
N GLN A 4 0.14 13.55 -10.63
CA GLN A 4 -0.97 14.11 -9.86
C GLN A 4 -1.05 13.41 -8.51
N ILE A 5 -0.43 14.03 -7.52
CA ILE A 5 -0.52 13.66 -6.10
C ILE A 5 -1.09 14.84 -5.31
N GLU A 6 -1.68 14.54 -4.15
CA GLU A 6 -2.20 15.56 -3.23
C GLU A 6 -1.08 16.54 -2.81
N LYS A 7 -1.44 17.81 -2.57
CA LYS A 7 -0.48 18.90 -2.36
C LYS A 7 0.43 18.66 -1.17
N SER A 8 -0.07 18.08 -0.08
CA SER A 8 0.73 17.77 1.10
C SER A 8 1.86 16.79 0.75
N TRP A 9 1.59 15.80 -0.12
CA TRP A 9 2.62 14.89 -0.60
C TRP A 9 3.65 15.57 -1.49
N LYS A 10 3.24 16.53 -2.33
CA LYS A 10 4.19 17.25 -3.21
C LYS A 10 5.28 17.94 -2.41
N VAL A 11 4.95 18.55 -1.28
CA VAL A 11 5.95 19.23 -0.42
C VAL A 11 7.06 18.27 0.02
N HIS A 12 6.71 17.03 0.36
CA HIS A 12 7.67 16.05 0.85
C HIS A 12 8.38 15.25 -0.24
N LEU A 13 7.78 15.14 -1.44
CA LEU A 13 8.29 14.32 -2.54
C LEU A 13 8.84 15.12 -3.71
N GLN A 14 8.76 16.45 -3.68
CA GLN A 14 9.28 17.32 -4.75
C GLN A 14 10.73 16.99 -5.14
N PRO A 15 11.67 16.78 -4.19
CA PRO A 15 13.05 16.45 -4.55
C PRO A 15 13.17 15.13 -5.31
N GLU A 16 12.26 14.18 -5.09
CA GLU A 16 12.29 12.89 -5.80
C GLU A 16 11.98 13.04 -7.28
N PHE A 17 11.07 13.95 -7.64
CA PHE A 17 10.66 14.17 -9.03
C PHE A 17 11.76 14.78 -9.89
N GLU A 18 12.75 15.41 -9.27
CA GLU A 18 13.86 16.07 -9.95
C GLU A 18 15.06 15.14 -10.16
N LYS A 19 15.12 14.02 -9.43
CA LYS A 19 16.21 13.03 -9.51
C LYS A 19 16.18 12.24 -10.81
N GLU A 20 17.36 11.86 -11.26
CA GLU A 20 17.55 11.14 -12.51
C GLU A 20 16.79 9.81 -12.56
N TYR A 21 16.80 9.04 -11.46
CA TYR A 21 16.07 7.77 -11.41
C TYR A 21 14.57 7.93 -11.69
N PHE A 22 13.97 9.05 -11.24
CA PHE A 22 12.55 9.28 -11.44
C PHE A 22 12.26 9.68 -12.88
N ARG A 23 13.16 10.43 -13.53
CA ARG A 23 13.08 10.73 -14.96
C ARG A 23 13.12 9.44 -15.79
N SER A 24 14.13 8.60 -15.58
CA SER A 24 14.24 7.28 -16.24
C SER A 24 13.00 6.42 -16.00
N LEU A 25 12.51 6.38 -14.76
CA LEU A 25 11.28 5.67 -14.42
C LEU A 25 10.08 6.20 -15.21
N THR A 26 9.91 7.52 -15.31
CA THR A 26 8.77 8.08 -16.04
C THR A 26 8.82 7.82 -17.54
N GLU A 27 10.02 7.77 -18.13
CA GLU A 27 10.24 7.44 -19.54
C GLU A 27 9.96 5.96 -19.79
N PHE A 28 10.50 5.09 -18.95
CA PHE A 28 10.21 3.65 -18.96
C PHE A 28 8.69 3.39 -18.90
N VAL A 29 8.01 3.97 -17.91
CA VAL A 29 6.56 3.78 -17.73
C VAL A 29 5.78 4.30 -18.95
N LYS A 30 6.12 5.48 -19.48
CA LYS A 30 5.47 6.00 -20.70
C LYS A 30 5.63 5.04 -21.88
N SER A 31 6.84 4.51 -22.08
CA SER A 31 7.13 3.55 -23.15
C SER A 31 6.30 2.29 -22.96
N GLU A 32 6.25 1.74 -21.75
CA GLU A 32 5.46 0.54 -21.42
C GLU A 32 3.96 0.73 -21.73
N TYR A 33 3.35 1.85 -21.34
CA TYR A 33 1.94 2.14 -21.66
C TYR A 33 1.68 2.33 -23.17
N SER A 34 2.70 2.64 -23.97
CA SER A 34 2.55 2.78 -25.42
C SER A 34 2.64 1.44 -26.17
N GLN A 35 3.20 0.41 -25.54
CA GLN A 35 3.51 -0.88 -26.17
C GLN A 35 2.70 -2.04 -25.60
N TYR A 36 2.30 -1.95 -24.33
CA TYR A 36 1.69 -3.06 -23.60
C TYR A 36 0.47 -2.60 -22.79
N VAL A 37 -0.36 -3.56 -22.40
CA VAL A 37 -1.39 -3.33 -21.39
C VAL A 37 -0.72 -3.28 -20.02
N ILE A 38 -0.73 -2.10 -19.40
CA ILE A 38 -0.15 -1.85 -18.07
C ILE A 38 -1.25 -1.56 -17.06
N TYR A 39 -1.12 -2.12 -15.86
CA TYR A 39 -2.01 -1.88 -14.73
C TYR A 39 -1.30 -1.14 -13.59
N PRO A 40 -2.02 -0.28 -12.83
CA PRO A 40 -3.39 0.16 -13.07
C PRO A 40 -3.47 1.10 -14.29
N PRO A 41 -4.66 1.58 -14.73
CA PRO A 41 -4.74 2.69 -15.69
C PRO A 41 -3.91 3.89 -15.24
N GLY A 42 -3.27 4.62 -16.17
CA GLY A 42 -2.28 5.66 -15.84
C GLY A 42 -2.75 6.73 -14.83
N LYS A 43 -4.03 7.11 -14.87
CA LYS A 43 -4.64 8.07 -13.93
C LYS A 43 -4.72 7.57 -12.48
N LEU A 44 -4.57 6.26 -12.26
CA LEU A 44 -4.68 5.59 -10.97
C LEU A 44 -3.33 5.13 -10.41
N ILE A 45 -2.20 5.39 -11.09
CA ILE A 45 -0.86 5.00 -10.60
C ILE A 45 -0.61 5.55 -9.19
N PHE A 46 -1.03 6.79 -8.94
CA PHE A 46 -0.81 7.48 -7.68
C PHE A 46 -2.06 7.54 -6.78
N ASN A 47 -3.04 6.66 -6.98
CA ASN A 47 -4.33 6.73 -6.29
C ASN A 47 -4.19 6.68 -4.75
N ALA A 48 -3.28 5.86 -4.22
CA ALA A 48 -2.96 5.83 -2.78
C ALA A 48 -2.59 7.20 -2.19
N PHE A 49 -1.83 8.01 -2.93
CA PHE A 49 -1.42 9.35 -2.50
C PHE A 49 -2.55 10.38 -2.62
N HIS A 50 -3.50 10.15 -3.52
CA HIS A 50 -4.69 11.00 -3.66
C HIS A 50 -5.69 10.76 -2.53
N LEU A 51 -5.97 9.49 -2.23
CA LEU A 51 -6.97 9.09 -1.23
C LEU A 51 -6.49 9.25 0.22
N CYS A 52 -5.17 9.14 0.45
CA CYS A 52 -4.57 9.30 1.77
C CYS A 52 -3.56 10.46 1.74
N PRO A 53 -3.98 11.72 1.99
CA PRO A 53 -3.06 12.86 2.13
C PRO A 53 -2.02 12.63 3.24
N PHE A 54 -0.82 13.17 3.08
CA PHE A 54 0.30 13.02 4.03
C PHE A 54 -0.11 13.39 5.46
N ASP A 55 -0.83 14.48 5.63
CA ASP A 55 -1.23 14.98 6.95
C ASP A 55 -2.26 14.08 7.64
N LYS A 56 -3.07 13.36 6.85
CA LYS A 56 -4.12 12.46 7.34
C LYS A 56 -3.65 11.02 7.53
N ALA A 57 -2.45 10.67 7.07
CA ALA A 57 -1.90 9.32 7.22
C ALA A 57 -1.80 8.92 8.70
N LYS A 58 -2.37 7.75 9.03
CA LYS A 58 -2.36 7.11 10.36
C LYS A 58 -1.76 5.71 10.31
N VAL A 59 -2.02 4.99 9.21
CA VAL A 59 -1.59 3.61 9.01
C VAL A 59 -0.92 3.49 7.64
N VAL A 60 0.11 2.67 7.52
CA VAL A 60 0.77 2.34 6.26
C VAL A 60 0.75 0.82 6.08
N ILE A 61 0.16 0.36 4.98
CA ILE A 61 0.15 -1.05 4.57
C ILE A 61 0.99 -1.17 3.30
N ILE A 62 2.00 -2.04 3.31
CA ILE A 62 2.93 -2.20 2.19
C ILE A 62 2.64 -3.49 1.44
N GLY A 63 2.30 -3.36 0.16
CA GLY A 63 2.26 -4.46 -0.80
C GLY A 63 3.51 -4.52 -1.68
N GLN A 64 3.61 -5.54 -2.53
CA GLN A 64 4.76 -5.76 -3.41
C GLN A 64 4.55 -5.11 -4.79
N ASP A 65 3.63 -5.65 -5.58
CA ASP A 65 3.26 -5.17 -6.91
C ASP A 65 1.74 -5.13 -7.10
N PRO A 66 1.23 -4.34 -8.07
CA PRO A 66 -0.19 -4.31 -8.38
C PRO A 66 -0.66 -5.67 -8.91
N TYR A 67 -1.97 -5.96 -8.76
CA TYR A 67 -2.56 -7.08 -9.47
C TYR A 67 -2.41 -6.92 -10.99
N HIS A 68 -2.04 -8.00 -11.66
CA HIS A 68 -1.70 -8.01 -13.09
C HIS A 68 -2.84 -8.53 -13.99
N GLY A 69 -4.04 -8.75 -13.45
CA GLY A 69 -5.22 -9.15 -14.22
C GLY A 69 -6.13 -7.96 -14.58
N PRO A 70 -6.96 -8.11 -15.63
CA PRO A 70 -7.87 -7.06 -16.09
C PRO A 70 -8.81 -6.56 -15.01
N GLY A 71 -8.92 -5.24 -14.87
CA GLY A 71 -9.84 -4.58 -13.94
C GLY A 71 -9.50 -4.73 -12.45
N GLN A 72 -8.43 -5.46 -12.09
CA GLN A 72 -8.11 -5.71 -10.68
C GLN A 72 -7.47 -4.48 -10.01
N ALA A 73 -6.30 -4.06 -10.48
CA ALA A 73 -5.54 -3.00 -9.83
C ALA A 73 -6.13 -1.61 -10.11
N HIS A 74 -6.27 -0.83 -9.05
CA HIS A 74 -6.71 0.57 -9.11
C HIS A 74 -5.84 1.51 -8.25
N GLY A 75 -4.58 1.12 -8.02
CA GLY A 75 -3.58 1.97 -7.34
C GLY A 75 -3.55 1.86 -5.82
N LEU A 76 -4.19 0.84 -5.24
CA LEU A 76 -4.15 0.51 -3.80
C LEU A 76 -3.68 -0.95 -3.64
N CYS A 77 -2.75 -1.22 -2.71
CA CYS A 77 -2.30 -2.59 -2.44
C CYS A 77 -3.47 -3.45 -1.89
N PHE A 78 -3.51 -4.74 -2.23
CA PHE A 78 -4.55 -5.72 -1.85
C PHE A 78 -6.00 -5.43 -2.31
N SER A 79 -6.29 -4.21 -2.73
CA SER A 79 -7.62 -3.75 -3.14
C SER A 79 -7.93 -4.12 -4.59
N VAL A 80 -9.19 -4.46 -4.87
CA VAL A 80 -9.70 -4.68 -6.24
C VAL A 80 -10.94 -3.83 -6.50
N ASN A 81 -11.25 -3.56 -7.78
CA ASN A 81 -12.50 -2.88 -8.15
C ASN A 81 -13.74 -3.74 -7.84
N ASP A 82 -14.90 -3.09 -7.74
CA ASP A 82 -16.19 -3.78 -7.58
C ASP A 82 -16.47 -4.74 -8.74
N GLY A 83 -17.12 -5.87 -8.43
CA GLY A 83 -17.41 -6.93 -9.39
C GLY A 83 -16.24 -7.86 -9.71
N ILE A 84 -15.02 -7.56 -9.24
CA ILE A 84 -13.87 -8.45 -9.36
C ILE A 84 -13.90 -9.50 -8.24
N PRO A 85 -13.75 -10.81 -8.55
CA PRO A 85 -13.60 -11.84 -7.52
C PRO A 85 -12.42 -11.54 -6.60
N PHE A 86 -12.61 -11.75 -5.30
CA PHE A 86 -11.59 -11.42 -4.32
C PHE A 86 -10.35 -12.29 -4.53
N PRO A 87 -9.16 -11.69 -4.72
CA PRO A 87 -7.93 -12.46 -4.80
C PRO A 87 -7.69 -13.23 -3.49
N PRO A 88 -6.99 -14.38 -3.52
CA PRO A 88 -6.82 -15.23 -2.33
C PRO A 88 -6.23 -14.50 -1.12
N SER A 89 -5.30 -13.57 -1.32
CA SER A 89 -4.77 -12.73 -0.24
C SER A 89 -5.81 -11.81 0.39
N LEU A 90 -6.72 -11.23 -0.41
CA LEU A 90 -7.78 -10.37 0.11
C LEU A 90 -8.83 -11.18 0.87
N VAL A 91 -9.20 -12.37 0.36
CA VAL A 91 -10.05 -13.31 1.11
C VAL A 91 -9.42 -13.61 2.48
N ASN A 92 -8.10 -13.78 2.51
CA ASN A 92 -7.43 -14.06 3.77
C ASN A 92 -7.42 -12.85 4.71
N ILE A 93 -7.18 -11.64 4.19
CA ILE A 93 -7.32 -10.39 4.94
C ILE A 93 -8.70 -10.28 5.60
N PHE A 94 -9.79 -10.56 4.87
CA PHE A 94 -11.15 -10.47 5.43
C PHE A 94 -11.48 -11.55 6.45
N LYS A 95 -10.98 -12.77 6.28
CA LYS A 95 -11.12 -13.82 7.29
C LYS A 95 -10.40 -13.46 8.59
N GLU A 96 -9.24 -12.79 8.53
CA GLU A 96 -8.48 -12.40 9.72
C GLU A 96 -9.21 -11.25 10.39
N MET A 97 -9.72 -10.30 9.59
CA MET A 97 -10.57 -9.23 10.09
C MET A 97 -11.82 -9.76 10.80
N LYS A 98 -12.47 -10.81 10.27
CA LYS A 98 -13.61 -11.46 10.95
C LYS A 98 -13.19 -12.13 12.26
N ALA A 99 -12.06 -12.84 12.27
CA ALA A 99 -11.55 -13.51 13.47
C ALA A 99 -11.08 -12.51 14.55
N ASP A 100 -10.50 -11.38 14.13
CA ASP A 100 -9.95 -10.34 15.01
C ASP A 100 -11.05 -9.43 15.59
N LEU A 101 -11.95 -8.95 14.73
CA LEU A 101 -12.94 -7.91 15.08
C LEU A 101 -14.39 -8.41 15.14
N GLY A 102 -14.68 -9.62 14.70
CA GLY A 102 -16.05 -10.14 14.57
C GLY A 102 -16.84 -9.55 13.39
N ILE A 103 -16.20 -8.75 12.53
CA ILE A 103 -16.84 -8.04 11.40
C ILE A 103 -16.88 -8.95 10.16
N ASP A 104 -18.06 -9.09 9.54
CA ASP A 104 -18.21 -9.85 8.29
C ASP A 104 -17.50 -9.20 7.11
N ALA A 105 -17.03 -10.04 6.18
CA ALA A 105 -16.43 -9.56 4.95
C ALA A 105 -17.45 -8.71 4.17
N PRO A 106 -17.07 -7.52 3.69
CA PRO A 106 -17.94 -6.72 2.83
C PRO A 106 -18.20 -7.46 1.51
N THR A 107 -19.26 -7.05 0.82
CA THR A 107 -19.60 -7.55 -0.53
C THR A 107 -18.67 -6.97 -1.61
N THR A 108 -17.77 -6.06 -1.25
CA THR A 108 -16.81 -5.40 -2.15
C THR A 108 -15.36 -5.70 -1.74
N GLY A 109 -14.48 -5.87 -2.73
CA GLY A 109 -13.04 -5.97 -2.53
C GLY A 109 -12.33 -4.61 -2.58
N ASN A 110 -13.09 -3.53 -2.72
CA ASN A 110 -12.59 -2.17 -2.83
C ASN A 110 -12.32 -1.57 -1.45
N LEU A 111 -11.04 -1.43 -1.15
CA LEU A 111 -10.51 -0.89 0.11
C LEU A 111 -10.33 0.63 0.09
N THR A 112 -10.92 1.36 -0.86
CA THR A 112 -10.93 2.84 -0.88
C THR A 112 -11.43 3.41 0.46
N ARG A 113 -12.42 2.76 1.07
CA ARG A 113 -12.94 3.09 2.40
C ARG A 113 -11.87 3.12 3.50
N TRP A 114 -10.79 2.36 3.39
CA TRP A 114 -9.66 2.42 4.33
C TRP A 114 -8.73 3.58 3.97
N ALA A 115 -8.44 3.76 2.68
CA ALA A 115 -7.55 4.82 2.22
C ALA A 115 -8.03 6.21 2.63
N GLU A 116 -9.33 6.49 2.45
CA GLU A 116 -9.96 7.77 2.83
C GLU A 116 -9.93 8.04 4.35
N GLN A 117 -9.79 6.98 5.15
CA GLN A 117 -9.65 7.08 6.61
C GLN A 117 -8.20 7.29 7.05
N GLY A 118 -7.23 7.45 6.14
CA GLY A 118 -5.83 7.65 6.46
C GLY A 118 -4.98 6.36 6.50
N VAL A 119 -5.42 5.31 5.80
CA VAL A 119 -4.62 4.10 5.56
C VAL A 119 -3.90 4.23 4.23
N LEU A 120 -2.61 4.54 4.23
CA LEU A 120 -1.81 4.56 3.02
C LEU A 120 -1.58 3.12 2.53
N MET A 121 -2.29 2.73 1.47
CA MET A 121 -2.22 1.40 0.86
C MET A 121 -1.25 1.38 -0.32
N LEU A 122 0.04 1.27 -0.04
CA LEU A 122 1.10 1.49 -1.02
C LEU A 122 1.75 0.18 -1.46
N ASN A 123 1.86 -0.06 -2.77
CA ASN A 123 2.74 -1.10 -3.29
C ASN A 123 4.17 -0.56 -3.45
N ALA A 124 5.17 -1.43 -3.36
CA ALA A 124 6.57 -1.04 -3.62
C ALA A 124 6.85 -0.73 -5.10
N THR A 125 6.14 -1.41 -6.00
CA THR A 125 6.05 -1.04 -7.42
C THR A 125 4.65 -0.54 -7.73
N LEU A 126 4.51 0.53 -8.53
CA LEU A 126 3.19 1.16 -8.77
C LEU A 126 2.55 0.79 -10.11
N THR A 127 3.26 0.04 -10.95
CA THR A 127 2.75 -0.43 -12.25
C THR A 127 3.22 -1.85 -12.52
N VAL A 128 2.50 -2.58 -13.36
CA VAL A 128 2.83 -3.95 -13.79
C VAL A 128 2.27 -4.20 -15.18
N ARG A 129 2.96 -4.97 -16.00
CA ARG A 129 2.46 -5.45 -17.28
C ARG A 129 1.41 -6.55 -17.06
N ALA A 130 0.36 -6.54 -17.87
CA ALA A 130 -0.70 -7.53 -17.81
C ALA A 130 -0.14 -8.96 -17.85
N HIS A 131 -0.60 -9.80 -16.94
CA HIS A 131 -0.21 -11.21 -16.80
C HIS A 131 1.29 -11.46 -16.49
N GLN A 132 2.07 -10.43 -16.16
CA GLN A 132 3.51 -10.55 -15.85
C GLN A 132 3.81 -9.92 -14.50
N ALA A 133 3.60 -10.69 -13.43
CA ALA A 133 3.93 -10.28 -12.06
C ALA A 133 5.39 -9.81 -11.95
N GLY A 134 5.63 -8.72 -11.21
CA GLY A 134 6.97 -8.17 -11.01
C GLY A 134 7.69 -7.60 -12.25
N SER A 135 7.02 -7.48 -13.40
CA SER A 135 7.61 -7.00 -14.66
C SER A 135 8.25 -5.61 -14.57
N HIS A 136 7.81 -4.74 -13.66
CA HIS A 136 8.34 -3.39 -13.47
C HIS A 136 9.21 -3.26 -12.21
N GLN A 137 9.65 -4.37 -11.61
CA GLN A 137 10.61 -4.34 -10.50
C GLN A 137 11.96 -3.81 -10.96
N ARG A 138 12.65 -3.10 -10.06
CA ARG A 138 13.97 -2.49 -10.25
C ARG A 138 14.02 -1.43 -11.35
N GLN A 139 12.88 -0.85 -11.70
CA GLN A 139 12.78 0.24 -12.68
C GLN A 139 12.73 1.63 -12.05
N GLY A 140 12.81 1.71 -10.71
CA GLY A 140 12.86 2.97 -9.94
C GLY A 140 11.68 3.22 -9.02
N TRP A 141 10.61 2.41 -9.11
CA TRP A 141 9.46 2.54 -8.21
C TRP A 141 9.82 2.30 -6.74
N GLU A 142 10.70 1.35 -6.48
CA GLU A 142 11.11 1.01 -5.11
C GLU A 142 11.79 2.21 -4.44
N ALA A 143 12.67 2.91 -5.15
CA ALA A 143 13.31 4.13 -4.66
C ALA A 143 12.29 5.23 -4.35
N PHE A 144 11.32 5.46 -5.25
CA PHE A 144 10.27 6.44 -5.04
C PHE A 144 9.39 6.11 -3.82
N THR A 145 8.96 4.86 -3.70
CA THR A 145 8.10 4.44 -2.60
C THR A 145 8.88 4.34 -1.28
N ASP A 146 10.19 4.08 -1.31
CA ASP A 146 11.08 4.17 -0.15
C ASP A 146 11.13 5.61 0.37
N ALA A 147 11.30 6.58 -0.53
CA ALA A 147 11.28 8.00 -0.18
C ALA A 147 9.94 8.42 0.44
N ALA A 148 8.81 7.95 -0.10
CA ALA A 148 7.49 8.22 0.47
C ALA A 148 7.30 7.66 1.89
N ILE A 149 7.71 6.41 2.11
CA ILE A 149 7.61 5.77 3.44
C ILE A 149 8.56 6.46 4.42
N ARG A 150 9.76 6.83 3.98
CA ARG A 150 10.74 7.55 4.79
C ARG A 150 10.24 8.94 5.19
N ALA A 151 9.68 9.69 4.23
CA ALA A 151 9.09 10.99 4.52
C ALA A 151 8.01 10.91 5.61
N LEU A 152 7.16 9.87 5.58
CA LEU A 152 6.16 9.66 6.65
C LEU A 152 6.79 9.30 8.00
N ALA A 153 7.75 8.37 8.01
CA ALA A 153 8.40 7.91 9.24
C ALA A 153 9.21 9.05 9.91
N GLU A 154 9.86 9.90 9.12
CA GLU A 154 10.63 11.03 9.62
C GLU A 154 9.73 12.22 9.98
N GLY A 155 8.73 12.52 9.16
CA GLY A 155 7.90 13.72 9.29
C GLY A 155 6.70 13.60 10.25
N LYS A 156 6.37 12.40 10.74
CA LYS A 156 5.22 12.18 11.64
C LYS A 156 5.60 11.30 12.83
N GLU A 157 4.71 11.23 13.80
CA GLU A 157 4.80 10.38 14.98
C GLU A 157 3.52 9.54 15.16
N HIS A 158 3.67 8.41 15.85
CA HIS A 158 2.56 7.52 16.20
C HIS A 158 1.77 7.00 14.99
N LEU A 159 2.46 6.75 13.88
CA LEU A 159 1.94 5.95 12.78
C LEU A 159 1.99 4.46 13.12
N VAL A 160 1.11 3.70 12.47
CA VAL A 160 1.14 2.23 12.48
C VAL A 160 1.60 1.72 11.12
N PHE A 161 2.69 0.96 11.09
CA PHE A 161 3.19 0.29 9.89
C PHE A 161 2.86 -1.20 9.95
N ILE A 162 2.13 -1.69 8.96
CA ILE A 162 1.71 -3.08 8.83
C ILE A 162 2.57 -3.74 7.73
N LEU A 163 3.47 -4.62 8.15
CA LEU A 163 4.50 -5.23 7.33
C LEU A 163 4.23 -6.73 7.16
N TRP A 164 3.38 -7.07 6.19
CA TRP A 164 3.01 -8.46 5.90
C TRP A 164 3.97 -9.08 4.87
N GLY A 165 4.75 -10.06 5.33
CA GLY A 165 5.74 -10.79 4.52
C GLY A 165 7.12 -10.14 4.47
N ASN A 166 8.11 -10.95 4.07
CA ASN A 166 9.52 -10.59 4.11
C ASN A 166 9.86 -9.32 3.31
N TYR A 167 9.17 -9.08 2.18
CA TYR A 167 9.42 -7.91 1.36
C TYR A 167 9.05 -6.62 2.12
N ALA A 168 7.83 -6.55 2.66
CA ALA A 168 7.37 -5.40 3.45
C ALA A 168 8.24 -5.20 4.71
N GLN A 169 8.63 -6.29 5.37
CA GLN A 169 9.51 -6.25 6.54
C GLN A 169 10.89 -5.67 6.23
N LYS A 170 11.50 -6.06 5.10
CA LYS A 170 12.77 -5.48 4.64
C LYS A 170 12.63 -3.99 4.34
N LYS A 171 11.56 -3.60 3.64
CA LYS A 171 11.28 -2.20 3.29
C LYS A 171 11.07 -1.31 4.52
N GLY A 172 10.45 -1.85 5.57
CA GLY A 172 10.20 -1.16 6.83
C GLY A 172 11.29 -1.31 7.89
N ALA A 173 12.44 -1.93 7.58
CA ALA A 173 13.47 -2.21 8.59
C ALA A 173 14.09 -0.95 9.23
N PHE A 174 14.04 0.19 8.55
CA PHE A 174 14.57 1.46 9.03
C PHE A 174 13.62 2.23 9.96
N ILE A 175 12.38 1.78 10.12
CA ILE A 175 11.35 2.51 10.87
C ILE A 175 11.68 2.49 12.36
N ASP A 176 11.72 3.66 12.99
CA ASP A 176 11.94 3.79 14.43
C ASP A 176 10.72 3.29 15.22
N ARG A 177 10.93 2.19 15.97
CA ARG A 177 9.91 1.52 16.80
C ARG A 177 9.62 2.25 18.11
N ASN A 178 10.45 3.22 18.52
CA ASN A 178 10.14 4.09 19.65
C ASN A 178 9.15 5.18 19.23
N LYS A 179 9.18 5.58 17.96
CA LYS A 179 8.34 6.64 17.38
C LYS A 179 7.02 6.11 16.81
N HIS A 180 7.01 4.86 16.38
CA HIS A 180 5.92 4.24 15.62
C HIS A 180 5.62 2.82 16.07
N LEU A 181 4.39 2.38 15.85
CA LEU A 181 4.06 0.96 15.97
C LEU A 181 4.39 0.25 14.65
N VAL A 182 5.19 -0.83 14.74
CA VAL A 182 5.51 -1.68 13.59
C VAL A 182 5.00 -3.10 13.84
N LEU A 183 3.95 -3.48 13.12
CA LEU A 183 3.29 -4.77 13.18
C LEU A 183 3.76 -5.65 12.01
N SER A 184 4.47 -6.73 12.31
CA SER A 184 5.05 -7.62 11.29
C SER A 184 4.47 -9.03 11.41
N SER A 185 4.13 -9.65 10.28
CA SER A 185 3.71 -11.05 10.22
C SER A 185 4.06 -11.69 8.87
N ALA A 186 3.72 -12.97 8.68
CA ALA A 186 3.73 -13.59 7.35
C ALA A 186 2.76 -12.88 6.39
N HIS A 187 2.94 -13.08 5.08
CA HIS A 187 2.08 -12.50 4.05
C HIS A 187 0.70 -13.19 4.04
N PRO A 188 -0.40 -12.49 3.72
CA PRO A 188 -1.75 -13.08 3.61
C PRO A 188 -1.93 -14.09 2.45
N SER A 189 -0.90 -14.38 1.67
CA SER A 189 -0.98 -15.37 0.58
C SER A 189 -1.31 -16.76 1.17
N PRO A 190 -2.11 -17.60 0.48
CA PRO A 190 -2.32 -18.99 0.89
C PRO A 190 -1.03 -19.75 1.18
N LEU A 191 0.07 -19.41 0.50
CA LEU A 191 1.39 -20.05 0.69
C LEU A 191 2.03 -19.77 2.06
N SER A 192 1.63 -18.70 2.75
CA SER A 192 2.28 -18.24 3.98
C SER A 192 1.32 -17.87 5.10
N ALA A 193 0.01 -17.82 4.87
CA ALA A 193 -0.93 -17.31 5.86
C ALA A 193 -0.93 -18.13 7.16
N TYR A 194 -0.78 -19.45 7.05
CA TYR A 194 -0.65 -20.37 8.19
C TYR A 194 0.65 -20.18 9.00
N ASN A 195 1.66 -19.52 8.42
CA ASN A 195 2.96 -19.30 9.05
C ASN A 195 3.00 -17.97 9.84
N GLY A 196 1.84 -17.51 10.35
CA GLY A 196 1.75 -16.39 11.28
C GLY A 196 0.97 -15.17 10.79
N PHE A 197 0.29 -15.21 9.64
CA PHE A 197 -0.67 -14.15 9.29
C PHE A 197 -1.95 -14.31 10.12
N TRP A 198 -2.48 -15.53 10.19
CA TRP A 198 -3.68 -15.82 10.98
C TRP A 198 -3.43 -15.65 12.49
N GLY A 199 -4.37 -15.00 13.16
CA GLY A 199 -4.29 -14.71 14.60
C GLY A 199 -3.31 -13.60 14.95
N ASN A 200 -2.79 -12.85 13.98
CA ASN A 200 -1.86 -11.74 14.24
C ASN A 200 -2.56 -10.58 14.98
N LYS A 201 -3.89 -10.45 14.82
CA LYS A 201 -4.72 -9.41 15.42
C LYS A 201 -4.26 -7.98 15.09
N HIS A 202 -3.74 -7.77 13.88
CA HIS A 202 -3.17 -6.49 13.49
C HIS A 202 -4.22 -5.37 13.41
N PHE A 203 -5.49 -5.68 13.14
CA PHE A 203 -6.53 -4.67 13.04
C PHE A 203 -6.90 -4.11 14.43
N THR A 204 -7.07 -5.00 15.43
CA THR A 204 -7.26 -4.64 16.84
C THR A 204 -6.07 -3.84 17.37
N LYS A 205 -4.85 -4.38 17.23
CA LYS A 205 -3.62 -3.72 17.71
C LYS A 205 -3.43 -2.34 17.10
N THR A 206 -3.76 -2.17 15.82
CA THR A 206 -3.72 -0.88 15.15
C THR A 206 -4.67 0.12 15.82
N ASN A 207 -5.92 -0.28 16.03
CA ASN A 207 -6.91 0.62 16.63
C ASN A 207 -6.63 0.93 18.11
N GLU A 208 -6.11 -0.03 18.88
CA GLU A 208 -5.66 0.21 20.26
C GLU A 208 -4.55 1.25 20.31
N TYR A 209 -3.54 1.13 19.45
CA TYR A 209 -2.43 2.07 19.40
C TYR A 209 -2.85 3.46 18.95
N LEU A 210 -3.72 3.56 17.94
CA LEU A 210 -4.27 4.84 17.51
C LEU A 210 -5.03 5.53 18.65
N LYS A 211 -5.91 4.80 19.36
CA LYS A 211 -6.66 5.33 20.51
C LYS A 211 -5.74 5.79 21.65
N ALA A 212 -4.71 5.00 21.97
CA ALA A 212 -3.73 5.34 23.01
C ALA A 212 -2.97 6.65 22.73
N HIS A 213 -2.83 7.04 21.46
CA HIS A 213 -2.18 8.27 21.02
C HIS A 213 -3.18 9.34 20.55
N GLY A 214 -4.44 9.27 20.99
CA GLY A 214 -5.46 10.29 20.71
C GLY A 214 -5.88 10.39 19.24
N LYS A 215 -5.61 9.36 18.42
CA LYS A 215 -6.00 9.31 17.01
C LYS A 215 -7.30 8.51 16.84
N THR A 216 -8.14 8.95 15.92
CA THR A 216 -9.36 8.21 15.56
C THR A 216 -9.01 6.83 14.98
N ALA A 217 -9.61 5.79 15.56
CA ALA A 217 -9.53 4.41 15.07
C ALA A 217 -10.01 4.30 13.61
N ILE A 218 -9.53 3.28 12.91
CA ILE A 218 -10.00 2.91 11.57
C ILE A 218 -11.26 2.07 11.72
N ASN A 219 -12.29 2.42 10.95
CA ASN A 219 -13.42 1.55 10.69
C ASN A 219 -13.02 0.55 9.59
N TRP A 220 -12.52 -0.60 10.02
CA TRP A 220 -12.00 -1.67 9.16
C TRP A 220 -13.06 -2.36 8.33
#